data_AF-A0A0C2XGG9-F1
#
_entry.id   AF-A0A0C2XGG9-F1
#
_cell.length_a   1.000
_cell.length_b   1.000
_cell.length_c   1.000
_cell.angle_alpha   90.00
_cell.angle_beta   90.00
_cell.angle_gamma   90.00
#
_symmetry.space_group_name_H-M   'P 1'
#
loop_
_entity.id
_entity.type
_entity.pdbx_description
1 polymer ?
#
loop_
_entity_poly.entity_id
_entity_poly.type
_entity_poly.pdbx_seq_one_letter_code
_entity_poly.pdbx_strand_id
1 'polypeptide(L)'
;MQAFMLYMSGGGVQIFSISIVFMLLLTPFKNLATMNAAFSQFAPAKSEPAAFSTLLVPKLAYFACNLLTLGVGLWKCRSMGLLPTGTGDWLAFETRGLAPEISLY
;
A
#
# COMPACT_ATOMS: atom_id res chain seq x y z
N MET A 1 11.48 5.55 -8.61
CA MET A 1 12.41 4.63 -7.91
C MET A 1 11.71 3.45 -7.24
N GLN A 2 10.59 3.66 -6.54
CA GLN A 2 9.85 2.62 -5.80
C GLN A 2 9.58 1.33 -6.61
N ALA A 3 9.13 1.44 -7.86
CA ALA A 3 8.83 0.28 -8.72
C ALA A 3 10.08 -0.57 -9.05
N PHE A 4 11.24 0.07 -9.23
CA PHE A 4 12.49 -0.62 -9.51
C PHE A 4 12.99 -1.39 -8.28
N MET A 5 12.95 -0.75 -7.11
CA MET A 5 13.28 -1.43 -5.84
C MET A 5 12.34 -2.60 -5.55
N LEU A 6 11.04 -2.45 -5.86
CA LEU A 6 10.05 -3.51 -5.73
C LEU A 6 10.34 -4.70 -6.65
N TYR A 7 10.82 -4.45 -7.87
CA TYR A 7 11.23 -5.49 -8.81
C TYR A 7 12.45 -6.27 -8.30
N MET A 8 13.47 -5.57 -7.79
CA MET A 8 14.70 -6.20 -7.27
C MET A 8 14.49 -6.99 -5.97
N SER A 9 13.46 -6.65 -5.18
CA SER A 9 13.12 -7.34 -3.92
C SER A 9 12.65 -8.79 -4.11
N GLY A 10 12.34 -9.23 -5.33
CA GLY A 10 11.94 -10.61 -5.60
C GLY A 10 10.55 -10.98 -5.05
N GLY A 11 10.22 -12.27 -5.07
CA GLY A 11 8.90 -12.79 -4.67
C GLY A 11 8.83 -13.41 -3.26
N GLY A 12 9.98 -13.63 -2.60
CA GLY A 12 10.04 -14.29 -1.30
C GLY A 12 9.82 -13.36 -0.11
N VAL A 13 9.31 -13.92 0.99
CA VAL A 13 9.16 -13.23 2.27
C VAL A 13 10.51 -13.21 2.99
N GLN A 14 11.31 -12.18 2.71
CA GLN A 14 12.57 -11.89 3.40
C GLN A 14 12.43 -10.58 4.18
N ILE A 15 13.25 -10.40 5.23
CA ILE A 15 13.27 -9.17 6.05
C ILE A 15 13.47 -7.92 5.19
N PHE A 16 14.35 -7.98 4.18
CA PHE A 16 14.55 -6.88 3.24
C PHE A 16 13.35 -6.60 2.34
N SER A 17 12.64 -7.65 1.92
CA SER A 17 11.43 -7.51 1.11
C SER A 17 10.28 -6.92 1.92
N ILE A 18 10.13 -7.32 3.19
CA ILE A 18 9.12 -6.77 4.10
C ILE A 18 9.36 -5.28 4.37
N SER A 19 10.61 -4.86 4.64
CA SER A 19 10.91 -3.46 4.93
C SER A 19 10.65 -2.54 3.74
N ILE A 20 10.97 -3.00 2.52
CA ILE A 20 10.68 -2.27 1.27
C ILE A 20 9.17 -2.15 1.06
N VAL A 21 8.42 -3.24 1.24
CA VAL A 21 6.95 -3.22 1.11
C VAL A 21 6.31 -2.31 2.15
N PHE A 22 6.81 -2.31 3.40
CA PHE A 22 6.34 -1.40 4.44
C PHE A 22 6.59 0.07 4.08
N MET A 23 7.81 0.41 3.64
CA MET A 23 8.10 1.76 3.14
C MET A 23 7.23 2.12 1.94
N LEU A 24 6.99 1.18 1.02
CA LEU A 24 6.15 1.38 -0.16
C LEU A 24 4.70 1.72 0.22
N LEU A 25 4.15 1.08 1.26
CA LEU A 25 2.81 1.36 1.76
C LEU A 25 2.71 2.69 2.50
N LEU A 26 3.73 3.07 3.28
CA LEU A 26 3.70 4.31 4.07
C LEU A 26 4.06 5.57 3.28
N THR A 27 4.85 5.44 2.22
CA THR A 27 5.32 6.58 1.41
C THR A 27 4.16 7.40 0.82
N PRO A 28 3.09 6.80 0.24
CA PRO A 28 1.92 7.54 -0.25
C PRO A 28 1.29 8.45 0.82
N PHE A 29 1.14 7.97 2.05
CA PHE A 29 0.55 8.77 3.13
C PHE A 29 1.44 9.97 3.49
N LYS A 30 2.75 9.75 3.57
CA LYS A 30 3.73 10.83 3.83
C LYS A 30 3.70 11.88 2.71
N ASN A 31 3.68 11.42 1.46
CA ASN A 31 3.63 12.25 0.27
C ASN A 31 2.37 13.12 0.24
N LEU A 32 1.21 12.56 0.60
CA LEU A 32 -0.04 13.31 0.71
C LEU A 32 -0.01 14.33 1.84
N ALA A 33 0.55 13.96 3.00
CA ALA A 33 0.68 14.88 4.14
C ALA A 33 1.59 16.09 3.83
N THR A 34 2.66 15.89 3.06
CA THR A 34 3.58 16.97 2.68
C THR A 34 3.27 17.61 1.33
N MET A 35 2.16 17.23 0.68
CA MET A 35 1.79 17.68 -0.66
C MET A 35 1.70 19.21 -0.73
N ASN A 36 0.98 19.86 0.19
CA ASN A 36 0.80 21.31 0.17
C ASN A 36 2.12 22.07 0.31
N ALA A 37 3.07 21.55 1.10
CA ALA A 37 4.40 22.12 1.24
C ALA A 37 5.27 21.89 -0.01
N ALA A 38 5.12 20.75 -0.70
CA ALA A 38 5.86 20.47 -1.93
C ALA A 38 5.39 21.35 -3.11
N PHE A 39 4.10 21.70 -3.14
CA PHE A 39 3.51 22.54 -4.19
C PHE A 39 3.56 24.05 -3.89
N SER A 40 3.92 24.45 -2.67
CA SER A 40 3.96 25.88 -2.28
C SER A 40 5.00 26.68 -3.07
N GLN A 41 6.11 26.05 -3.45
CA GLN A 41 7.16 26.65 -4.30
C GLN A 41 6.69 26.96 -5.73
N PHE A 42 5.61 26.34 -6.19
CA PHE A 42 5.07 26.51 -7.54
C PHE A 42 3.87 27.46 -7.58
N ALA A 43 3.46 28.01 -6.43
CA ALA A 43 2.29 28.86 -6.35
C ALA A 43 2.50 30.19 -7.10
N PRO A 44 1.50 30.66 -7.89
CA PRO A 44 1.59 31.93 -8.59
C PRO A 44 1.63 33.10 -7.60
N ALA A 45 2.39 34.16 -7.92
CA ALA A 45 2.68 35.30 -7.06
C ALA A 45 1.46 36.07 -6.51
N LYS A 46 0.26 35.84 -7.06
CA LYS A 46 -1.01 36.46 -6.64
C LYS A 46 -1.93 35.54 -5.84
N SER A 47 -1.48 34.35 -5.45
CA SER A 47 -2.34 33.34 -4.81
C SER A 47 -1.69 32.80 -3.55
N GLU A 48 -2.51 32.40 -2.58
CA GLU A 48 -2.00 31.81 -1.34
C GLU A 48 -1.22 30.52 -1.64
N PRO A 49 0.06 30.45 -1.22
CA PRO A 49 0.94 29.34 -1.56
C PRO A 49 0.52 27.99 -0.95
N ALA A 50 -0.26 28.01 0.13
CA ALA A 50 -0.76 26.82 0.81
C ALA A 50 -2.23 26.49 0.48
N ALA A 51 -2.92 27.31 -0.34
CA ALA A 51 -4.33 27.10 -0.60
C ALA A 51 -4.57 25.81 -1.41
N PHE A 52 -5.64 25.09 -1.10
CA PHE A 52 -6.04 23.90 -1.85
C PHE A 52 -6.49 24.22 -3.28
N SER A 53 -6.94 25.46 -3.54
CA SER A 53 -7.41 25.90 -4.86
C SER A 53 -6.30 26.25 -5.84
N THR A 54 -5.07 26.48 -5.35
CA THR A 54 -3.91 26.74 -6.23
C THR A 54 -3.40 25.43 -6.81
N LEU A 55 -3.29 25.37 -8.14
CA LEU A 55 -2.74 24.21 -8.87
C LEU A 55 -3.53 22.90 -8.63
N LEU A 56 -4.87 22.95 -8.75
CA LEU A 56 -5.74 21.79 -8.55
C LEU A 56 -5.43 20.58 -9.45
N VAL A 57 -5.22 20.82 -10.75
CA VAL A 57 -4.94 19.75 -11.73
C VAL A 57 -3.70 18.93 -11.37
N PRO A 58 -2.51 19.53 -11.15
CA PRO A 58 -1.33 18.76 -10.78
C PRO A 58 -1.41 18.14 -9.37
N LYS A 59 -2.12 18.77 -8.42
CA LYS A 59 -2.37 18.16 -7.10
C LYS A 59 -3.24 16.90 -7.21
N LEU A 60 -4.28 16.93 -8.05
CA LEU A 60 -5.11 15.75 -8.32
C LEU A 60 -4.31 14.64 -9.02
N ALA A 61 -3.49 14.98 -10.00
CA ALA A 61 -2.60 14.02 -10.66
C ALA A 61 -1.61 13.39 -9.66
N TYR A 62 -1.02 14.19 -8.78
CA TYR A 62 -0.14 13.71 -7.71
C TYR A 62 -0.86 12.76 -6.74
N PHE A 63 -2.09 13.11 -6.34
CA PHE A 63 -2.92 12.25 -5.50
C PHE A 63 -3.20 10.90 -6.18
N ALA A 64 -3.61 10.92 -7.46
CA ALA A 64 -3.87 9.71 -8.22
C ALA A 64 -2.61 8.82 -8.35
N CYS A 65 -1.44 9.40 -8.60
CA CYS A 65 -0.17 8.65 -8.65
C CYS A 65 0.20 8.00 -7.31
N ASN A 66 -0.07 8.68 -6.19
CA ASN A 66 0.15 8.10 -4.85
C ASN A 66 -0.83 6.95 -4.56
N LEU A 67 -2.09 7.06 -5.01
CA LEU A 67 -3.05 5.95 -4.93
C LEU A 67 -2.63 4.75 -5.77
N LEU A 68 -2.14 4.97 -6.99
CA LEU A 68 -1.60 3.89 -7.83
C LEU A 68 -0.42 3.18 -7.14
N THR A 69 0.48 3.96 -6.52
CA THR A 69 1.62 3.40 -5.78
C THR A 69 1.15 2.55 -4.60
N LEU A 70 0.14 3.02 -3.86
CA LEU A 70 -0.47 2.26 -2.77
C LEU A 70 -1.11 0.96 -3.28
N GLY A 71 -1.85 1.01 -4.40
CA GLY A 71 -2.47 -0.16 -5.02
C GLY A 71 -1.47 -1.23 -5.43
N VAL A 72 -0.33 -0.83 -6.01
CA VAL A 72 0.77 -1.74 -6.34
C VAL A 72 1.37 -2.37 -5.07
N GLY A 73 1.53 -1.59 -4.00
CA GLY A 73 1.99 -2.09 -2.70
C GLY A 73 1.06 -3.15 -2.12
N LEU A 74 -0.25 -2.89 -2.11
CA LEU A 74 -1.27 -3.83 -1.64
C LEU A 74 -1.29 -5.12 -2.47
N TRP A 75 -1.20 -5.01 -3.80
CA TRP A 75 -1.10 -6.17 -4.68
C TRP A 75 0.13 -7.03 -4.37
N LYS A 76 1.27 -6.39 -4.07
CA LYS A 76 2.47 -7.12 -3.67
C LYS A 76 2.29 -7.81 -2.31
N CYS A 77 1.71 -7.13 -1.31
CA CYS A 77 1.41 -7.75 0.00
C CYS A 77 0.53 -9.00 -0.15
N ARG A 78 -0.48 -8.92 -1.01
CA ARG A 78 -1.32 -10.07 -1.35
C ARG A 78 -0.52 -11.20 -2.00
N SER A 79 0.34 -10.87 -2.96
CA SER A 79 1.18 -11.85 -3.66
C SER A 79 2.19 -12.55 -2.74
N MET A 80 2.64 -11.87 -1.68
CA MET A 80 3.51 -12.43 -0.65
C MET A 80 2.77 -13.21 0.45
N GLY A 81 1.43 -13.24 0.44
CA GLY A 81 0.63 -13.88 1.50
C GLY A 81 0.65 -13.13 2.84
N LEU A 82 0.96 -11.84 2.84
CA LEU A 82 1.02 -11.02 4.07
C LEU A 82 -0.36 -10.48 4.50
N LEU A 83 -1.34 -10.48 3.60
CA LEU A 83 -2.69 -10.02 3.89
C LEU A 83 -3.56 -11.20 4.29
N PRO A 84 -4.31 -11.12 5.42
CA PRO A 84 -5.17 -12.18 5.92
C PRO A 84 -6.43 -12.31 5.05
N THR A 85 -6.26 -12.81 3.84
CA THR A 85 -7.30 -12.88 2.79
C THR A 85 -7.69 -14.32 2.47
N GLY A 86 -6.87 -15.31 2.83
CA GLY A 86 -7.16 -16.71 2.66
C GLY A 86 -7.93 -17.28 3.85
N THR A 87 -8.71 -18.34 3.63
CA THR A 87 -9.35 -19.10 4.70
C THR A 87 -8.33 -19.69 5.68
N GLY A 88 -7.15 -20.06 5.18
CA GLY A 88 -6.03 -20.54 6.00
C GLY A 88 -5.54 -19.53 7.05
N ASP A 89 -5.64 -18.23 6.78
CA ASP A 89 -5.22 -17.18 7.71
C ASP A 89 -6.11 -17.13 8.97
N TRP A 90 -7.34 -17.64 8.85
CA TRP A 90 -8.35 -17.66 9.90
C TRP A 90 -8.55 -19.04 10.53
N LEU A 91 -7.83 -20.05 10.07
CA LEU A 91 -8.00 -21.45 10.48
C LEU A 91 -7.83 -21.64 12.00
N ALA A 92 -7.01 -20.81 12.65
CA ALA A 92 -6.83 -20.83 14.10
C ALA A 92 -8.09 -20.42 14.89
N PHE A 93 -9.02 -19.70 14.26
CA PHE A 93 -10.27 -19.22 14.86
C PHE A 93 -11.49 -20.04 14.40
N GLU A 94 -11.29 -21.03 13.52
CA GLU A 94 -12.38 -21.84 13.00
C GLU A 94 -12.70 -23.00 13.93
N THR A 95 -13.98 -23.12 14.31
CA THR A 95 -14.47 -24.27 15.07
C THR A 95 -14.67 -25.44 14.14
N ARG A 96 -13.89 -26.51 14.34
CA ARG A 96 -14.08 -27.75 13.58
C ARG A 96 -15.22 -28.56 14.21
N GLY A 97 -16.11 -29.06 13.38
CA GLY A 97 -17.11 -30.04 13.80
C GLY A 97 -16.46 -31.32 14.33
N LEU A 98 -17.24 -32.15 15.02
CA LEU A 98 -16.80 -33.46 15.49
C LEU A 98 -16.20 -34.25 14.32
N ALA A 99 -15.08 -34.94 14.57
CA ALA A 99 -14.46 -35.80 13.56
C ALA A 99 -15.51 -36.84 13.10
N PRO A 100 -15.69 -37.05 11.79
CA PRO A 100 -16.64 -38.04 11.31
C PRO A 100 -16.23 -39.40 11.85
N GLU A 101 -17.14 -40.05 12.57
CA GLU A 101 -16.88 -41.37 13.12
C GLU A 101 -16.77 -42.34 11.95
N ILE A 102 -15.54 -42.76 11.65
CA ILE A 102 -15.27 -43.75 10.62
C ILE A 102 -15.79 -45.07 11.17
N SER A 103 -17.07 -45.36 10.92
CA SER A 103 -17.67 -46.67 11.13
C SER A 103 -17.02 -47.65 10.16
N LEU A 104 -15.93 -48.28 10.59
CA LEU A 104 -15.39 -49.48 9.96
C LEU A 104 -16.26 -50.67 10.38
N TYR A 105 -17.41 -50.82 9.73
CA TYR A 105 -18.22 -52.03 9.74
C TYR A 105 -18.48 -52.48 8.31
#